data_AF-A0A554LH68-F1
#
_entry.id   AF-A0A554LH68-F1
#
_cell.length_a   1.000
_cell.length_b   1.000
_cell.length_c   1.000
_cell.angle_alpha   90.00
_cell.angle_beta   90.00
_cell.angle_gamma   90.00
#
_symmetry.space_group_name_H-M   'P 1'
#
loop_
_entity.id
_entity.type
_entity.pdbx_description
1 polymer ?
#
loop_
_entity_poly.entity_id
_entity_poly.type
_entity_poly.pdbx_seq_one_letter_code
_entity_poly.pdbx_strand_id
1 'polypeptide(L)'
;MNQQILLIDELGNNLGIIDADQARYIAYGKGLDLVIVNPNSKPSTAKIIDKGKYQYEIQKKISKSKKNNSQVKEVRLSINMSEHDLKTKIKRAQEFIDNGDKVKLTIILRGRENIYRDRAKTQLEKIIENIEFGKLEDKILTMGNRIMATIVKK
;
A
#
# COMPACT_ATOMS: atom_id res chain seq x y z
N MET A 1 41.48 -17.01 -10.00
CA MET A 1 40.31 -17.77 -9.51
C MET A 1 39.11 -17.27 -10.30
N ASN A 2 38.56 -18.09 -11.19
CA ASN A 2 37.37 -17.70 -11.94
C ASN A 2 36.17 -17.77 -10.99
N GLN A 3 35.39 -16.69 -10.93
CA GLN A 3 34.19 -16.63 -10.12
C GLN A 3 33.07 -17.36 -10.86
N GLN A 4 32.51 -18.40 -10.25
CA GLN A 4 31.38 -19.14 -10.79
C GLN A 4 30.06 -18.42 -10.45
N ILE A 5 29.16 -18.34 -11.43
CA ILE A 5 27.84 -17.71 -11.30
C ILE A 5 26.77 -18.61 -11.91
N LEU A 6 25.57 -18.56 -11.35
CA LEU A 6 24.39 -19.14 -11.98
C LEU A 6 23.86 -18.15 -13.03
N LEU A 7 23.91 -18.53 -14.31
CA LEU A 7 23.50 -17.67 -15.42
C LEU A 7 22.05 -17.93 -15.83
N ILE A 8 21.29 -16.86 -15.96
CA ILE A 8 19.96 -16.85 -16.57
C ILE A 8 20.02 -16.01 -17.85
N ASP A 9 19.49 -16.52 -18.96
CA ASP A 9 19.44 -15.80 -20.23
C ASP A 9 18.35 -14.71 -20.26
N GLU A 10 18.27 -13.99 -21.38
CA GLU A 10 17.31 -12.92 -21.64
C GLU A 10 15.85 -13.41 -21.74
N LEU A 11 15.65 -14.69 -22.09
CA LEU A 11 14.34 -15.34 -22.17
C LEU A 11 13.89 -15.88 -20.80
N GLY A 12 14.79 -15.92 -19.81
CA GLY A 12 14.54 -16.45 -18.48
C GLY A 12 14.93 -17.92 -18.31
N ASN A 13 15.60 -18.53 -19.29
CA ASN A 13 16.11 -19.89 -19.17
C ASN A 13 17.34 -19.92 -18.28
N ASN A 14 17.41 -20.92 -17.42
CA ASN A 14 18.59 -21.16 -16.60
C ASN A 14 19.64 -21.93 -17.43
N LEU A 15 20.80 -21.30 -17.63
CA LEU A 15 21.94 -21.89 -18.36
C LEU A 15 22.90 -22.64 -17.43
N GLY A 16 22.59 -22.70 -16.13
CA GLY A 16 23.39 -23.39 -15.13
C GLY A 16 24.56 -22.56 -14.60
N ILE A 17 25.48 -23.23 -13.93
CA ILE A 17 26.65 -22.60 -13.31
C ILE A 17 27.75 -22.52 -14.35
N ILE A 18 28.22 -21.31 -14.65
CA ILE A 18 29.32 -21.06 -15.58
C ILE A 18 30.29 -20.03 -15.01
N ASP A 19 31.45 -19.89 -15.66
CA ASP A 19 32.42 -18.85 -15.32
C ASP A 19 31.91 -17.45 -15.66
N ALA A 20 32.21 -16.48 -14.79
CA ALA A 20 31.79 -15.09 -14.96
C ALA A 20 32.28 -14.46 -16.28
N ASP A 21 33.48 -14.80 -16.74
CA ASP A 21 34.01 -14.28 -18.00
C ASP A 21 33.27 -14.85 -19.21
N GLN A 22 32.91 -16.14 -19.17
CA GLN A 22 32.08 -16.76 -20.21
C GLN A 22 30.69 -16.11 -20.24
N ALA A 23 30.07 -15.88 -19.08
CA ALA A 23 28.79 -15.19 -18.99
C ALA A 23 28.85 -13.77 -19.58
N ARG A 24 29.95 -13.04 -19.32
CA ARG A 24 30.18 -11.70 -19.85
C ARG A 24 30.32 -11.72 -21.37
N TYR A 25 31.01 -12.72 -21.92
CA TYR A 25 31.13 -12.90 -23.37
C TYR A 25 29.77 -13.18 -24.03
N ILE A 26 28.94 -14.06 -23.43
CA ILE A 26 27.60 -14.35 -23.94
C ILE A 26 26.72 -13.10 -23.94
N ALA A 27 26.75 -12.30 -22.86
CA ALA A 27 25.99 -11.05 -22.79
C ALA A 27 26.44 -10.05 -23.88
N TYR A 28 27.76 -9.88 -24.05
CA TYR A 28 28.34 -9.01 -25.08
C TYR A 28 27.95 -9.44 -26.49
N GLY A 29 28.00 -10.74 -26.81
CA GLY A 29 27.59 -11.28 -28.11
C GLY A 29 26.12 -11.04 -28.44
N LYS A 30 25.28 -10.80 -27.43
CA LYS A 30 23.86 -10.46 -27.59
C LYS A 30 23.59 -8.95 -27.54
N GLY A 31 24.62 -8.12 -27.33
CA GLY A 31 24.46 -6.67 -27.15
C GLY A 31 23.70 -6.30 -25.87
N LEU A 32 23.76 -7.14 -24.84
CA LEU A 32 23.06 -6.97 -23.56
C LEU A 32 24.05 -6.89 -22.39
N ASP A 33 23.55 -6.53 -21.21
CA ASP A 33 24.35 -6.47 -19.99
C ASP A 33 24.25 -7.77 -19.18
N LEU A 34 25.35 -8.15 -18.53
CA LEU A 34 25.35 -9.15 -17.47
C LEU A 34 25.09 -8.45 -16.12
N VAL A 35 23.90 -8.67 -15.54
CA VAL A 35 23.49 -8.03 -14.28
C VAL A 35 23.36 -9.06 -13.18
N ILE A 36 24.05 -8.85 -12.06
CA ILE A 36 23.89 -9.67 -10.85
C ILE A 36 22.56 -9.30 -10.18
N VAL A 37 21.61 -10.24 -10.19
CA VAL A 37 20.26 -10.04 -9.62
C VAL A 37 20.16 -10.55 -8.18
N ASN A 38 20.99 -11.52 -7.80
CA ASN A 38 21.09 -12.00 -6.42
C ASN A 38 22.56 -12.22 -6.05
N PRO A 39 23.20 -11.25 -5.37
CA PRO A 39 24.59 -11.40 -4.93
C PRO A 39 24.75 -12.33 -3.71
N ASN A 40 23.67 -12.58 -2.97
CA ASN A 40 23.72 -13.33 -1.71
C ASN A 40 23.69 -14.85 -1.91
N SER A 41 23.37 -15.33 -3.11
CA SER A 41 23.41 -16.76 -3.44
C SER A 41 24.86 -17.25 -3.64
N LYS A 42 25.09 -18.54 -3.37
CA LYS A 42 26.36 -19.24 -3.64
C LYS A 42 26.07 -20.43 -4.57
N PRO A 43 26.41 -20.36 -5.88
CA PRO A 43 27.01 -19.23 -6.60
C PRO A 43 26.03 -18.06 -6.80
N SER A 44 26.56 -16.83 -6.98
CA SER A 44 25.73 -15.64 -7.20
C SER A 44 24.93 -15.78 -8.50
N THR A 45 23.72 -15.24 -8.53
CA THR A 45 22.84 -15.35 -9.69
C THR A 45 22.92 -14.10 -10.55
N ALA A 46 23.27 -14.27 -11.82
CA ALA A 46 23.33 -13.22 -12.82
C ALA A 46 22.34 -13.47 -13.95
N LYS A 47 21.82 -12.40 -14.54
CA LYS A 47 20.89 -12.45 -15.66
C LYS A 47 21.41 -11.59 -16.82
N ILE A 48 21.23 -12.07 -18.05
CA ILE A 48 21.50 -11.30 -19.27
C ILE A 48 20.28 -10.45 -19.58
N ILE A 49 20.39 -9.12 -19.46
CA ILE A 49 19.29 -8.17 -19.63
C ILE A 49 19.80 -6.80 -20.06
N ASP A 50 18.92 -5.95 -20.59
CA ASP A 50 19.19 -4.52 -20.74
C ASP A 50 19.13 -3.83 -19.35
N LYS A 51 20.25 -3.27 -18.90
CA LYS A 51 20.34 -2.62 -17.59
C LYS A 51 19.40 -1.42 -17.45
N GLY A 52 19.22 -0.62 -18.51
CA GLY A 52 18.35 0.56 -18.50
C GLY A 52 16.88 0.20 -18.32
N LYS A 53 16.40 -0.77 -19.12
CA LYS A 53 15.04 -1.30 -19.02
C LYS A 53 14.78 -1.94 -17.66
N TYR A 54 15.74 -2.72 -17.15
CA TYR A 54 15.62 -3.36 -15.84
C TYR A 54 15.49 -2.34 -14.70
N GLN A 55 16.32 -1.28 -14.70
CA GLN A 55 16.24 -0.21 -13.71
C GLN A 55 14.90 0.53 -13.78
N TYR A 56 14.39 0.79 -14.99
CA TYR A 56 13.07 1.39 -15.18
C TYR A 56 11.96 0.49 -14.62
N GLU A 57 12.00 -0.81 -14.88
CA GLU A 57 11.02 -1.76 -14.36
C GLU A 57 11.05 -1.87 -12.83
N ILE A 58 12.25 -1.88 -12.22
CA ILE A 58 12.39 -1.82 -10.77
C ILE A 58 11.76 -0.54 -10.22
N GLN A 59 12.11 0.63 -10.76
CA GLN A 59 11.57 1.91 -10.31
C GLN A 59 10.04 1.97 -10.47
N LYS A 60 9.50 1.43 -11.57
CA LYS A 60 8.06 1.33 -11.81
C LYS A 60 7.39 0.41 -10.79
N LYS A 61 7.99 -0.75 -10.46
CA LYS A 61 7.50 -1.66 -9.41
C LYS A 61 7.52 -0.98 -8.04
N ILE A 62 8.62 -0.34 -7.65
CA ILE A 62 8.75 0.41 -6.39
C ILE A 62 7.70 1.53 -6.31
N SER A 63 7.50 2.27 -7.40
CA SER A 63 6.50 3.35 -7.45
C SER A 63 5.08 2.84 -7.32
N LYS A 64 4.76 1.67 -7.91
CA LYS A 64 3.46 1.00 -7.73
C LYS A 64 3.30 0.50 -6.29
N SER A 65 4.32 -0.12 -5.70
CA SER A 65 4.25 -0.58 -4.31
C SER A 65 4.12 0.57 -3.30
N LYS A 66 4.79 1.71 -3.52
CA LYS A 66 4.60 2.93 -2.71
C LYS A 66 3.17 3.48 -2.80
N LYS A 67 2.49 3.32 -3.94
CA LYS A 67 1.07 3.69 -4.11
C LYS A 67 0.11 2.72 -3.39
N ASN A 68 0.55 1.50 -3.08
CA ASN A 68 -0.26 0.47 -2.42
C ASN A 68 -0.16 0.49 -0.88
N ASN A 69 0.52 1.47 -0.29
CA ASN A 69 0.50 1.65 1.16
C ASN A 69 -0.81 2.33 1.55
N SER A 70 -1.81 1.54 1.95
CA SER A 70 -3.06 2.06 2.54
C SER A 70 -2.72 3.04 3.67
N GLN A 71 -3.06 4.32 3.52
CA GLN A 71 -2.87 5.29 4.59
C GLN A 71 -4.11 5.30 5.49
N VAL A 72 -3.92 5.67 6.75
CA VAL A 72 -5.05 5.96 7.64
C VAL A 72 -5.45 7.41 7.46
N LYS A 73 -6.61 7.66 6.86
CA LYS A 73 -7.21 8.99 6.69
C LYS A 73 -8.21 9.25 7.80
N GLU A 74 -8.05 10.34 8.55
CA GLU A 74 -9.01 10.73 9.58
C GLU A 74 -10.10 11.65 9.01
N VAL A 75 -11.37 11.30 9.22
CA VAL A 75 -12.52 12.16 8.93
C VAL A 75 -13.16 12.58 10.25
N ARG A 76 -13.05 13.87 10.57
CA ARG A 76 -13.61 14.45 11.79
C ARG A 76 -15.05 14.89 11.57
N LEU A 77 -15.88 14.54 12.53
CA LEU A 77 -17.31 14.77 12.55
C LEU A 77 -17.67 15.54 13.83
N SER A 78 -18.75 16.32 13.74
CA SER A 78 -19.31 17.07 14.86
C SER A 78 -20.71 16.56 15.19
N ILE A 79 -21.13 16.67 16.46
CA ILE A 79 -22.46 16.22 16.87
C ILE A 79 -23.60 17.10 16.30
N ASN A 80 -23.34 18.40 16.14
CA ASN A 80 -24.30 19.38 15.64
C ASN A 80 -24.07 19.74 14.16
N MET A 81 -23.61 18.77 13.37
CA MET A 81 -23.28 18.98 11.96
C MET A 81 -24.55 19.06 11.11
N SER A 82 -24.55 19.90 10.08
CA SER A 82 -25.68 19.97 9.13
C SER A 82 -25.70 18.73 8.23
N GLU A 83 -26.87 18.40 7.68
CA GLU A 83 -27.00 17.26 6.76
C GLU A 83 -26.13 17.41 5.51
N HIS A 84 -25.97 18.62 4.98
CA HIS A 84 -25.15 18.87 3.81
C HIS A 84 -23.66 18.61 4.08
N ASP A 85 -23.14 19.09 5.21
CA ASP A 85 -21.75 18.82 5.61
C ASP A 85 -21.57 17.32 5.88
N LEU A 86 -22.56 16.65 6.48
CA LEU A 86 -22.54 15.21 6.71
C LEU A 86 -22.41 14.41 5.43
N LYS A 87 -23.25 14.69 4.43
CA LYS A 87 -23.18 14.04 3.11
C LYS A 87 -21.80 14.24 2.48
N THR A 88 -21.22 15.43 2.59
CA THR A 88 -19.89 15.73 2.05
C THR A 88 -18.79 14.92 2.74
N LYS A 89 -18.83 14.79 4.07
CA LYS A 89 -17.87 13.96 4.82
C LYS A 89 -18.00 12.47 4.52
N ILE A 90 -19.24 11.96 4.37
CA ILE A 90 -19.50 10.56 3.99
C ILE A 90 -18.96 10.28 2.59
N LYS A 91 -19.25 11.14 1.61
CA LYS A 91 -18.73 10.99 0.25
C LYS A 91 -17.20 10.93 0.24
N ARG A 92 -16.55 11.84 0.98
CA ARG A 92 -15.08 11.84 1.11
C ARG A 92 -14.54 10.58 1.78
N ALA A 93 -15.23 10.04 2.79
CA ALA A 93 -14.86 8.77 3.41
C ALA A 93 -14.97 7.60 2.41
N GLN A 94 -16.04 7.56 1.62
CA GLN A 94 -16.21 6.56 0.55
C GLN A 94 -15.11 6.67 -0.51
N GLU A 95 -14.75 7.89 -0.94
CA GLU A 95 -13.64 8.12 -1.88
C GLU A 95 -12.30 7.59 -1.33
N PHE A 96 -12.00 7.80 -0.04
CA PHE A 96 -10.78 7.26 0.57
C PHE A 96 -10.79 5.73 0.60
N ILE A 97 -11.91 5.12 1.00
CA ILE A 97 -12.05 3.65 1.03
C ILE A 97 -11.89 3.07 -0.38
N ASP A 98 -12.49 3.70 -1.39
CA ASP A 98 -12.37 3.22 -2.76
C ASP A 98 -10.93 3.27 -3.29
N ASN A 99 -10.20 4.34 -2.95
CA ASN A 99 -8.77 4.48 -3.20
C ASN A 99 -7.88 3.50 -2.43
N GLY A 100 -8.44 2.66 -1.55
CA GLY A 100 -7.72 1.65 -0.77
C GLY A 100 -7.12 2.16 0.54
N ASP A 101 -7.49 3.36 0.98
CA ASP A 101 -7.11 3.90 2.28
C ASP A 101 -8.02 3.34 3.40
N LYS A 102 -7.48 3.28 4.62
CA LYS A 102 -8.27 3.05 5.83
C LYS A 102 -8.85 4.38 6.29
N VAL A 103 -10.12 4.42 6.67
CA VAL A 103 -10.76 5.64 7.14
C VAL A 103 -11.08 5.54 8.63
N LYS A 104 -10.53 6.48 9.41
CA LYS A 104 -10.87 6.67 10.81
C LYS A 104 -11.89 7.79 10.95
N LEU A 105 -13.13 7.44 11.27
CA LEU A 105 -14.18 8.40 11.63
C LEU A 105 -13.99 8.80 13.10
N THR A 106 -13.96 10.10 13.40
CA THR A 106 -13.80 10.61 14.77
C THR A 106 -14.86 11.68 15.06
N ILE A 107 -15.72 11.47 16.05
CA ILE A 107 -16.55 12.51 16.65
C ILE A 107 -15.83 13.06 17.88
N ILE A 108 -15.65 14.38 17.95
CA ILE A 108 -15.04 15.06 19.09
C ILE A 108 -16.13 15.83 19.84
N LEU A 109 -16.34 15.48 21.10
CA LEU A 109 -17.24 16.17 22.01
C LEU A 109 -16.46 17.28 22.74
N ARG A 110 -17.02 18.49 22.80
CA ARG A 110 -16.38 19.65 23.45
C ARG A 110 -17.16 20.09 24.68
N GLY A 111 -16.49 20.15 25.84
CA GLY A 111 -17.03 20.70 27.08
C GLY A 111 -18.37 20.07 27.49
N ARG A 112 -19.44 20.88 27.44
CA ARG A 112 -20.82 20.48 27.80
C ARG A 112 -21.41 19.40 26.89
N GLU A 113 -20.82 19.13 25.74
CA GLU A 113 -21.31 18.11 24.81
C GLU A 113 -21.03 16.67 25.28
N ASN A 114 -20.21 16.48 26.31
CA ASN A 114 -19.91 15.16 26.86
C ASN A 114 -21.17 14.42 27.37
N ILE A 115 -22.24 15.14 27.69
CA ILE A 115 -23.53 14.53 28.08
C ILE A 115 -24.20 13.79 26.91
N TYR A 116 -23.86 14.12 25.67
CA TYR A 116 -24.45 13.55 24.46
C TYR A 116 -23.64 12.38 23.88
N ARG A 117 -22.84 11.69 24.69
CA ARG A 117 -22.01 10.56 24.25
C ARG A 117 -22.82 9.47 23.56
N ASP A 118 -23.96 9.09 24.13
CA ASP A 118 -24.80 8.04 23.55
C ASP A 118 -25.36 8.47 22.19
N ARG A 119 -25.83 9.72 22.09
CA ARG A 119 -26.30 10.29 20.82
C ARG A 119 -25.18 10.30 19.76
N ALA A 120 -23.97 10.68 20.14
CA ALA A 120 -22.83 10.69 19.23
C ALA A 120 -22.44 9.27 18.78
N LYS A 121 -22.54 8.28 19.66
CA LYS A 121 -22.31 6.88 19.30
C LYS A 121 -23.35 6.39 18.30
N THR A 122 -24.64 6.61 18.55
CA THR A 122 -25.72 6.25 17.61
C THR A 122 -25.59 6.98 16.28
N GLN A 123 -25.17 8.24 16.29
CA GLN A 123 -24.90 8.98 15.06
C GLN A 123 -23.74 8.36 14.28
N LEU A 124 -22.67 7.95 14.95
CA LEU A 124 -21.54 7.29 14.29
C LEU A 124 -21.94 5.94 13.69
N GLU A 125 -22.75 5.14 14.40
CA GLU A 125 -23.30 3.87 13.90
C GLU A 125 -24.09 4.09 12.60
N LYS A 126 -25.00 5.07 12.58
CA LYS A 126 -25.73 5.44 11.37
C LYS A 126 -24.82 5.85 10.22
N ILE A 127 -23.75 6.60 10.51
CA ILE A 127 -22.81 7.03 9.47
C ILE A 127 -22.07 5.83 8.88
N ILE A 128 -21.67 4.87 9.71
CA ILE A 128 -21.01 3.64 9.27
C ILE A 128 -21.95 2.82 8.36
N GLU A 129 -23.24 2.72 8.70
CA GLU A 129 -24.24 2.03 7.88
C GLU A 129 -24.45 2.67 6.50
N ASN A 130 -24.25 3.99 6.38
CA ASN A 130 -24.36 4.70 5.10
C ASN A 130 -23.11 4.57 4.21
N ILE A 131 -22.07 3.83 4.64
CA ILE A 131 -20.86 3.60 3.85
C ILE A 131 -20.94 2.21 3.20
N GLU A 132 -21.38 2.17 1.93
CA GLU A 132 -21.69 0.91 1.21
C GLU A 132 -20.48 -0.01 0.98
N PHE A 133 -19.29 0.54 0.71
CA PHE A 133 -18.09 -0.21 0.35
C PHE A 133 -17.11 -0.44 1.52
N GLY A 134 -17.50 -0.01 2.72
CA GLY A 134 -16.68 -0.08 3.92
C GLY A 134 -17.11 -1.21 4.84
N LYS A 135 -16.14 -1.93 5.42
CA LYS A 135 -16.35 -2.83 6.55
C LYS A 135 -15.73 -2.20 7.79
N LEU A 136 -16.44 -2.29 8.91
CA LEU A 136 -15.91 -1.92 10.21
C LEU A 136 -14.77 -2.89 10.58
N GLU A 137 -13.56 -2.35 10.80
CA GLU A 137 -12.36 -3.15 11.17
C GLU A 137 -12.39 -3.53 12.65
N ASP A 138 -12.72 -2.55 13.51
CA ASP A 138 -12.73 -2.66 14.96
C ASP A 138 -14.05 -2.16 15.56
N LYS A 139 -14.30 -2.47 16.84
CA LYS A 139 -15.45 -1.90 17.56
C LYS A 139 -15.31 -0.38 17.69
N ILE A 140 -16.45 0.30 17.84
CA ILE A 140 -16.47 1.74 18.16
C ILE A 140 -15.75 1.96 19.49
N LEU A 141 -14.71 2.79 19.48
CA LEU A 141 -13.88 3.11 20.63
C LEU A 141 -14.28 4.48 21.19
N THR A 142 -14.47 4.56 22.51
CA THR A 142 -14.63 5.83 23.22
C THR A 142 -13.37 6.11 24.01
N MET A 143 -12.65 7.18 23.67
CA MET A 143 -11.44 7.62 24.37
C MET A 143 -11.62 9.07 24.83
N GLY A 144 -11.88 9.25 26.13
CA GLY A 144 -12.09 10.57 26.72
C GLY A 144 -13.27 11.30 26.08
N ASN A 145 -12.99 12.38 25.37
CA ASN A 145 -13.99 13.18 24.66
C ASN A 145 -14.13 12.83 23.17
N ARG A 146 -13.55 11.72 22.73
CA ARG A 146 -13.58 11.26 21.33
C ARG A 146 -14.27 9.92 21.20
N ILE A 147 -15.10 9.78 20.18
CA ILE A 147 -15.71 8.51 19.76
C ILE A 147 -15.20 8.22 18.35
N MET A 148 -14.62 7.05 18.14
CA MET A 148 -13.86 6.71 16.94
C MET A 148 -14.28 5.36 16.37
N ALA A 149 -14.25 5.23 15.05
CA ALA A 149 -14.43 3.97 14.34
C ALA A 149 -13.48 3.90 13.13
N THR A 150 -12.92 2.73 12.88
CA THR A 150 -12.03 2.50 11.72
C THR A 150 -12.74 1.63 10.69
N ILE A 151 -12.74 2.10 9.46
CA ILE A 151 -13.39 1.46 8.31
C ILE A 151 -12.32 1.11 7.27
N VAL A 152 -12.40 -0.10 6.75
CA VAL A 152 -11.54 -0.62 5.68
C VAL A 152 -12.38 -1.00 4.46
N LYS A 153 -11.75 -1.08 3.29
CA LYS A 153 -12.41 -1.60 2.09
C LYS A 153 -12.90 -3.02 2.34
N LYS A 154 -14.16 -3.30 1.98
CA LYS A 154 -14.78 -4.62 2.10
C LYS A 154 -14.07 -5.67 1.26
#